data_AF-A0A7C3YB03-F1
#
_entry.id   AF-A0A7C3YB03-F1
#
_cell.length_a   1.000
_cell.length_b   1.000
_cell.length_c   1.000
_cell.angle_alpha   90.00
_cell.angle_beta   90.00
_cell.angle_gamma   90.00
#
_symmetry.space_group_name_H-M   'P 1'
#
loop_
_entity.id
_entity.type
_entity.pdbx_description
1 polymer ?
#
loop_
_entity_poly.entity_id
_entity_poly.type
_entity_poly.pdbx_seq_one_letter_code
_entity_poly.pdbx_strand_id
1 'polypeptide(L)'
;MNRLLEEAQKNITEALMWLGECKGDPDGSSLRFNLWRAIESLDYATLLMSLRFQLTEFYPEVDVKQPADRFQALRFVEETVREALKHLKTDPRAAYKLLKNCLSTLRALREMV
;
A
#
# COMPACT_ATOMS: atom_id res chain seq x y z
N MET A 1 -9.75 22.44 -4.83
CA MET A 1 -9.38 21.28 -5.67
C MET A 1 -8.52 20.28 -4.88
N ASN A 2 -9.04 19.78 -3.74
CA ASN A 2 -8.35 18.83 -2.82
C ASN A 2 -8.98 17.43 -2.78
N ARG A 3 -10.15 17.23 -3.41
CA ARG A 3 -10.95 16.00 -3.29
C ARG A 3 -10.19 14.72 -3.67
N LEU A 4 -9.32 14.78 -4.69
CA LEU A 4 -8.50 13.61 -5.09
C LEU A 4 -7.48 13.21 -4.01
N LEU A 5 -6.88 14.21 -3.33
CA LEU A 5 -5.89 13.94 -2.28
C LEU A 5 -6.55 13.44 -1.00
N GLU A 6 -7.73 13.98 -0.67
CA GLU A 6 -8.56 13.49 0.43
C GLU A 6 -9.01 12.03 0.19
N GLU A 7 -9.44 11.71 -1.02
CA GLU A 7 -9.86 10.35 -1.36
C GLU A 7 -8.66 9.38 -1.39
N ALA A 8 -7.48 9.84 -1.84
CA ALA A 8 -6.24 9.06 -1.74
C ALA A 8 -5.89 8.78 -0.26
N GLN A 9 -5.94 9.79 0.60
CA GLN A 9 -5.68 9.63 2.04
C GLN A 9 -6.65 8.63 2.69
N LYS A 10 -7.94 8.72 2.34
CA LYS A 10 -8.98 7.80 2.83
C LYS A 10 -8.69 6.36 2.43
N ASN A 11 -8.32 6.11 1.17
CA ASN A 11 -7.98 4.78 0.70
C ASN A 11 -6.68 4.23 1.30
N ILE A 12 -5.68 5.08 1.54
CA ILE A 12 -4.48 4.68 2.29
C ILE A 12 -4.85 4.28 3.73
N THR A 13 -5.78 4.99 4.35
CA THR A 13 -6.27 4.68 5.70
C THR A 13 -7.06 3.36 5.71
N GLU A 14 -7.89 3.12 4.69
CA GLU A 14 -8.61 1.85 4.53
C GLU A 14 -7.64 0.67 4.33
N ALA A 15 -6.57 0.85 3.56
CA ALA A 15 -5.54 -0.18 3.43
C ALA A 15 -4.90 -0.53 4.79
N LEU A 16 -4.61 0.46 5.64
CA LEU A 16 -4.07 0.20 6.99
C LEU A 16 -5.04 -0.61 7.87
N MET A 17 -6.35 -0.39 7.74
CA MET A 17 -7.36 -1.19 8.44
C MET A 17 -7.28 -2.66 8.00
N TRP A 18 -7.31 -2.92 6.69
CA TRP A 18 -7.22 -4.29 6.15
C TRP A 18 -5.89 -4.99 6.47
N LEU A 19 -4.77 -4.25 6.50
CA LEU A 19 -3.48 -4.77 6.96
C LEU A 19 -3.50 -5.14 8.45
N GLY A 20 -4.24 -4.40 9.28
CA GLY A 20 -4.49 -4.74 10.67
C GLY A 20 -5.26 -6.06 10.82
N GLU A 21 -6.29 -6.26 9.99
CA GLU A 21 -7.07 -7.51 9.98
C GLU A 21 -6.23 -8.73 9.53
N CYS A 22 -5.29 -8.55 8.60
CA CYS A 22 -4.34 -9.61 8.22
C CYS A 22 -3.50 -10.11 9.40
N LYS A 23 -3.20 -9.26 10.38
CA LYS A 23 -2.45 -9.63 11.59
C LYS A 23 -3.32 -10.32 12.64
N GLY A 24 -4.62 -10.01 12.64
CA GLY A 24 -5.61 -10.59 13.54
C GLY A 24 -6.19 -11.93 13.10
N ASP A 25 -5.81 -12.44 11.92
CA ASP A 25 -6.28 -13.72 11.36
C ASP A 25 -5.18 -14.81 11.47
N PRO A 26 -5.02 -15.45 12.66
CA PRO A 26 -3.97 -16.45 12.87
C PRO A 26 -4.15 -17.68 11.98
N ASP A 27 -5.40 -18.04 11.66
CA ASP A 27 -5.77 -19.21 10.86
C ASP A 27 -5.64 -18.97 9.35
N GLY A 28 -5.44 -17.71 8.94
CA GLY A 28 -5.28 -17.32 7.54
C GLY A 28 -6.52 -17.53 6.67
N SER A 29 -7.68 -17.78 7.30
CA SER A 29 -8.95 -18.09 6.65
C SER A 29 -9.43 -16.97 5.71
N SER A 30 -9.12 -15.72 6.08
CA SER A 30 -9.51 -14.48 5.39
C SER A 30 -8.30 -13.71 4.86
N LEU A 31 -7.08 -14.18 5.12
CA LEU A 31 -5.83 -13.51 4.74
C LEU A 31 -5.81 -13.14 3.25
N ARG A 32 -6.19 -14.06 2.36
CA ARG A 32 -6.21 -13.80 0.91
C ARG A 32 -7.18 -12.67 0.54
N PHE A 33 -8.34 -12.63 1.20
CA PHE A 33 -9.35 -11.59 1.00
C PHE A 33 -8.89 -10.24 1.54
N ASN A 34 -8.34 -10.21 2.77
CA ASN A 34 -7.85 -8.98 3.40
C ASN A 34 -6.64 -8.39 2.65
N LEU A 35 -5.73 -9.24 2.16
CA LEU A 35 -4.64 -8.83 1.27
C LEU A 35 -5.16 -8.22 -0.03
N TRP A 36 -6.17 -8.84 -0.66
CA TRP A 36 -6.79 -8.29 -1.86
C TRP A 36 -7.39 -6.90 -1.58
N ARG A 37 -8.16 -6.73 -0.50
CA ARG A 37 -8.73 -5.43 -0.11
C ARG A 37 -7.64 -4.37 0.10
N ALA A 38 -6.57 -4.70 0.82
CA ALA A 38 -5.45 -3.78 1.04
C ALA A 38 -4.77 -3.36 -0.28
N ILE A 39 -4.57 -4.30 -1.19
CA ILE A 39 -3.99 -4.03 -2.53
C ILE A 39 -4.89 -3.08 -3.32
N GLU A 40 -6.18 -3.36 -3.44
CA GLU A 40 -7.11 -2.53 -4.21
C GLU A 40 -7.17 -1.09 -3.67
N SER A 41 -7.23 -0.93 -2.35
CA SER A 41 -7.22 0.40 -1.72
C SER A 41 -5.93 1.17 -2.01
N LEU A 42 -4.76 0.52 -1.94
CA LEU A 42 -3.48 1.17 -2.27
C LEU A 42 -3.34 1.47 -3.76
N ASP A 43 -3.75 0.56 -4.65
CA ASP A 43 -3.74 0.78 -6.10
C ASP A 43 -4.59 2.00 -6.45
N TYR A 44 -5.82 2.06 -5.92
CA TYR A 44 -6.70 3.20 -6.15
C TYR A 44 -6.13 4.52 -5.61
N ALA A 45 -5.54 4.51 -4.41
CA ALA A 45 -4.85 5.68 -3.87
C ALA A 45 -3.71 6.16 -4.78
N THR A 46 -2.90 5.23 -5.30
CA THR A 46 -1.78 5.58 -6.19
C THR A 46 -2.27 6.15 -7.53
N LEU A 47 -3.37 5.64 -8.08
CA LEU A 47 -4.01 6.21 -9.27
C LEU A 47 -4.45 7.66 -9.04
N LEU A 48 -5.14 7.93 -7.92
CA LEU A 48 -5.59 9.27 -7.56
C LEU A 48 -4.41 10.25 -7.39
N MET A 49 -3.32 9.79 -6.76
CA MET A 49 -2.09 10.59 -6.63
C MET A 49 -1.44 10.88 -7.98
N SER A 50 -1.34 9.88 -8.86
CA SER A 50 -0.79 10.06 -10.21
C SER A 50 -1.62 11.07 -11.00
N LEU A 51 -2.95 10.99 -10.96
CA LEU A 51 -3.85 11.96 -11.59
C LEU A 51 -3.67 13.37 -11.02
N ARG A 52 -3.58 13.50 -9.68
CA ARG A 52 -3.49 14.80 -9.01
C ARG A 52 -2.16 15.52 -9.27
N PHE A 53 -1.06 14.77 -9.32
CA PHE A 53 0.31 15.32 -9.39
C PHE A 53 1.02 15.03 -10.72
N GLN A 54 0.30 14.47 -11.71
CA GLN A 54 0.84 14.09 -13.02
C GLN A 54 2.09 13.20 -12.91
N LEU A 55 2.05 12.24 -11.99
CA LEU A 55 3.17 11.33 -11.75
C LEU A 55 3.26 10.33 -12.90
N THR A 56 4.35 10.43 -13.66
CA THR A 56 4.55 9.78 -14.96
C THR A 56 5.15 8.38 -14.86
N GLU A 57 5.75 8.03 -13.72
CA GLU A 57 6.30 6.70 -13.51
C GLU A 57 5.22 5.75 -12.99
N PHE A 58 4.63 4.96 -13.89
CA PHE A 58 3.75 3.85 -13.54
C PHE A 58 4.48 2.70 -12.80
N TYR A 59 5.82 2.65 -12.91
CA TYR A 59 6.69 1.60 -12.38
C TYR A 59 8.02 2.20 -11.92
N PRO A 60 8.13 2.73 -10.68
CA PRO A 60 9.46 2.89 -10.10
C PRO A 60 10.16 1.52 -10.14
N GLU A 61 11.47 1.47 -10.42
CA GLU A 61 12.26 0.27 -10.17
C GLU A 61 12.15 -0.04 -8.67
N VAL A 62 11.28 -0.99 -8.34
CA VAL A 62 11.09 -1.47 -6.98
C VAL A 62 12.04 -2.64 -6.82
N ASP A 63 13.00 -2.48 -5.93
CA ASP A 63 13.87 -3.59 -5.53
C ASP A 63 13.02 -4.55 -4.66
N VAL A 64 12.39 -5.52 -5.31
CA VAL A 64 11.49 -6.47 -4.65
C VAL A 64 12.33 -7.47 -3.88
N LYS A 65 12.71 -7.12 -2.65
CA LYS A 65 13.18 -8.13 -1.70
C LYS A 65 11.99 -9.00 -1.32
N GLN A 66 12.00 -10.26 -1.75
CA GLN A 66 11.04 -11.23 -1.27
C GLN A 66 11.15 -11.29 0.25
N PRO A 67 10.05 -11.06 0.99
CA PRO A 67 10.09 -11.10 2.43
C PRO A 67 10.37 -12.52 2.92
N ALA A 68 11.24 -12.67 3.92
CA ALA A 68 11.59 -13.97 4.49
C ALA A 68 10.40 -14.66 5.18
N ASP A 69 9.45 -13.88 5.71
CA ASP A 69 8.20 -14.38 6.27
C ASP A 69 7.05 -13.36 6.12
N ARG A 70 5.82 -13.87 6.20
CA ARG A 70 4.58 -13.10 6.09
C ARG A 70 4.47 -11.97 7.11
N PHE A 71 4.85 -12.21 8.35
CA PHE A 71 4.66 -11.23 9.43
C PHE A 71 5.62 -10.05 9.27
N GLN A 72 6.87 -10.31 8.87
CA GLN A 72 7.83 -9.28 8.49
C GLN A 72 7.34 -8.50 7.28
N ALA A 73 6.81 -9.16 6.25
CA ALA A 73 6.23 -8.50 5.08
C ALA A 73 5.13 -7.51 5.46
N LEU A 74 4.14 -7.99 6.24
CA LEU A 74 3.00 -7.17 6.67
C LEU A 74 3.44 -6.01 7.57
N ARG A 75 4.42 -6.22 8.45
CA ARG A 75 4.98 -5.15 9.29
C ARG A 75 5.69 -4.09 8.45
N PHE A 76 6.57 -4.52 7.55
CA PHE A 76 7.28 -3.61 6.64
C PHE A 76 6.31 -2.77 5.81
N VAL A 77 5.28 -3.41 5.22
CA VAL A 77 4.27 -2.72 4.43
C VAL A 77 3.53 -1.70 5.29
N GLU A 78 3.07 -2.07 6.49
CA GLU A 78 2.34 -1.14 7.36
C GLU A 78 3.19 0.08 7.74
N GLU A 79 4.44 -0.13 8.14
CA GLU A 79 5.38 0.95 8.48
C GLU A 79 5.62 1.87 7.28
N THR A 80 5.80 1.30 6.10
CA THR A 80 6.04 2.03 4.85
C THR A 80 4.79 2.82 4.41
N VAL A 81 3.59 2.26 4.56
CA VAL A 81 2.33 2.97 4.30
C VAL A 81 2.14 4.14 5.27
N ARG A 82 2.46 3.95 6.57
CA ARG A 82 2.43 5.03 7.56
C ARG A 82 3.43 6.14 7.24
N GLU A 83 4.60 5.79 6.73
CA GLU A 83 5.59 6.77 6.25
C GLU A 83 5.07 7.53 5.03
N ALA A 84 4.47 6.85 4.07
CA ALA A 84 3.86 7.48 2.89
C ALA A 84 2.79 8.52 3.27
N LEU A 85 1.98 8.27 4.31
CA LEU A 85 1.00 9.23 4.82
C LEU A 85 1.65 10.53 5.32
N LYS A 86 2.84 10.47 5.93
CA LYS A 86 3.55 11.67 6.40
C LYS A 86 3.99 12.54 5.23
N HIS A 87 4.39 11.91 4.12
CA HIS A 87 4.85 12.59 2.91
C HIS A 87 3.71 13.02 1.97
N LEU A 88 2.48 12.52 2.18
CA LEU A 88 1.38 12.67 1.23
C LEU A 88 1.11 14.13 0.80
N LYS A 89 1.31 15.10 1.70
CA LYS A 89 1.10 16.53 1.44
C LYS A 89 2.39 17.30 1.16
N THR A 90 3.52 16.87 1.69
CA THR A 90 4.81 17.57 1.64
C THR A 90 5.67 17.12 0.48
N ASP A 91 5.71 15.82 0.21
CA ASP A 91 6.39 15.20 -0.93
C ASP A 91 5.54 14.06 -1.52
N PRO A 92 4.57 14.40 -2.38
CA PRO A 92 3.68 13.40 -3.00
C PRO A 92 4.41 12.40 -3.88
N ARG A 93 5.60 12.72 -4.41
CA ARG A 93 6.42 11.81 -5.21
C ARG A 93 7.05 10.74 -4.33
N ALA A 94 7.63 11.13 -3.20
CA ALA A 94 8.15 10.19 -2.21
C ALA A 94 7.03 9.28 -1.67
N ALA A 95 5.88 9.86 -1.29
CA ALA A 95 4.71 9.09 -0.86
C ALA A 95 4.27 8.08 -1.94
N TYR A 96 4.17 8.50 -3.19
CA TYR A 96 3.80 7.63 -4.31
C TYR A 96 4.78 6.45 -4.46
N LYS A 97 6.08 6.70 -4.43
CA LYS A 97 7.11 5.65 -4.53
C LYS A 97 7.00 4.63 -3.39
N LEU A 98 6.81 5.10 -2.16
CA LEU A 98 6.62 4.23 -0.99
C LEU A 98 5.39 3.33 -1.17
N LEU A 99 4.25 3.87 -1.63
CA LEU A 99 3.03 3.09 -1.86
C LEU A 99 3.20 2.06 -2.98
N LYS A 100 3.93 2.39 -4.06
CA LYS A 100 4.25 1.44 -5.13
C LYS A 100 5.14 0.29 -4.64
N ASN A 101 6.09 0.58 -3.76
CA ASN A 101 6.90 -0.46 -3.10
C ASN A 101 6.00 -1.40 -2.27
N CYS A 102 5.10 -0.84 -1.45
CA CYS A 102 4.13 -1.61 -0.67
C CYS A 102 3.28 -2.54 -1.54
N LEU A 103 2.75 -2.03 -2.65
CA LEU A 103 1.95 -2.82 -3.60
C LEU A 103 2.73 -4.01 -4.16
N SER A 104 4.00 -3.81 -4.52
CA SER A 104 4.84 -4.90 -5.01
C SER A 104 5.03 -5.99 -3.95
N THR A 105 5.33 -5.61 -2.70
CA THR A 105 5.47 -6.55 -1.60
C THR A 105 4.16 -7.29 -1.31
N LEU A 106 3.02 -6.60 -1.30
CA LEU A 106 1.72 -7.22 -1.02
C LEU A 106 1.29 -8.20 -2.12
N ARG A 107 1.57 -7.89 -3.39
CA ARG A 107 1.28 -8.79 -4.51
C ARG A 107 2.12 -10.07 -4.42
N ALA A 108 3.43 -9.93 -4.16
CA ALA A 108 4.30 -11.08 -3.93
C ALA A 108 3.80 -11.92 -2.73
N LEU A 109 3.39 -11.27 -1.63
CA LEU A 109 2.85 -11.96 -0.47
C LEU A 109 1.55 -12.72 -0.79
N ARG A 110 0.66 -12.13 -1.59
CA ARG A 110 -0.61 -12.76 -2.01
C ARG A 110 -0.38 -13.99 -2.89
N GLU A 111 0.71 -14.07 -3.63
CA GLU A 111 1.07 -15.25 -4.43
C GLU A 111 1.55 -16.43 -3.55
N MET A 112 1.96 -16.15 -2.31
CA MET A 112 2.40 -17.16 -1.34
C MET A 112 1.26 -17.76 -0.50
N VAL A 113 0.03 -17.23 -0.62
CA VAL A 113 -1.15 -17.57 0.19
C VAL A 113 -2.27 -18.10 -0.71
#